data_AF-A0A151RTK8-F1
#
_entry.id   AF-A0A151RTK8-F1
#
_cell.length_a   1.000
_cell.length_b   1.000
_cell.length_c   1.000
_cell.angle_alpha   90.00
_cell.angle_beta   90.00
_cell.angle_gamma   90.00
#
_symmetry.space_group_name_H-M   'P 1'
#
loop_
_entity.id
_entity.type
_entity.pdbx_description
1 polymer ?
#
loop_
_entity_poly.entity_id
_entity_poly.type
_entity_poly.pdbx_seq_one_letter_code
_entity_poly.pdbx_strand_id
1 'polypeptide(L)'
;YLGVQLHHTRVSRSTLNSVMNHVNRRLSSWKARNLSFAGRLTLTKFVLAAIPTYTMQTIYMPRKLCDDIDKACRSFLWGETSGQKRVHAVARENLYKPKLHVGLGLRETRRMNTCFMLKNC
;
A
#
# COMPACT_ATOMS: atom_id res chain seq x y z
N TYR A 1 3.02 25.63 7.06
CA TYR A 1 2.18 25.34 5.88
C TYR A 1 2.77 24.12 5.17
N LEU A 2 2.29 22.91 5.51
CA LEU A 2 2.46 21.61 4.79
C LEU A 2 2.15 20.37 5.65
N GLY A 3 1.62 20.49 6.88
CA GLY A 3 1.12 19.34 7.64
C GLY A 3 2.14 18.22 7.95
N VAL A 4 3.43 18.45 7.67
CA VAL A 4 4.51 17.54 8.01
C VAL A 4 4.86 17.76 9.45
N GLN A 5 4.49 16.82 10.30
CA GLN A 5 5.13 16.68 11.59
C GLN A 5 6.57 16.23 11.33
N LEU A 6 7.50 17.20 11.31
CA LEU A 6 8.95 16.97 11.35
C LEU A 6 9.29 16.32 12.69
N HIS A 7 8.94 15.04 12.87
CA HIS A 7 9.34 14.29 14.03
C HIS A 7 10.81 13.90 13.87
N HIS A 8 11.67 14.73 14.44
CA HIS A 8 13.05 14.42 14.81
C HIS A 8 13.11 13.40 15.97
N THR A 9 12.11 12.52 16.08
CA THR A 9 11.89 11.58 17.18
C THR A 9 11.41 10.24 16.63
N ARG A 10 11.71 9.16 17.35
CA ARG A 10 11.32 7.77 17.05
C ARG A 10 9.91 7.71 16.44
N VAL A 11 9.80 7.02 15.30
CA VAL A 11 8.53 6.74 14.62
C VAL A 11 7.54 6.13 15.63
N SER A 12 6.53 6.91 16.01
CA SER A 12 5.51 6.48 16.97
C SER A 12 4.49 5.56 16.30
N ARG A 13 3.90 4.66 17.08
CA ARG A 13 2.76 3.83 16.63
C ARG A 13 1.60 4.70 16.13
N SER A 14 1.41 5.90 16.68
CA SER A 14 0.36 6.82 16.23
C SER A 14 0.59 7.31 14.79
N THR A 15 1.84 7.65 14.43
CA THR A 15 2.21 8.05 13.07
C THR A 15 1.98 6.92 12.08
N LEU A 16 2.39 5.69 12.43
CA LEU A 16 2.18 4.50 11.61
C LEU A 16 0.68 4.21 11.40
N ASN A 17 -0.12 4.33 12.47
CA ASN A 17 -1.57 4.18 12.39
C ASN A 17 -2.21 5.27 11.53
N SER A 18 -1.71 6.51 11.58
CA SER A 18 -2.18 7.60 10.72
C SER A 18 -1.96 7.30 9.24
N VAL A 19 -0.78 6.77 8.88
CA VAL A 19 -0.50 6.32 7.50
C VAL A 19 -1.45 5.21 7.07
N MET A 20 -1.63 4.19 7.90
CA MET A 20 -2.55 3.09 7.62
C MET A 20 -4.00 3.56 7.47
N ASN A 21 -4.44 4.47 8.34
CA ASN A 21 -5.77 5.08 8.28
C ASN A 21 -5.95 5.90 6.99
N HIS A 22 -4.91 6.59 6.54
CA HIS A 22 -4.98 7.35 5.29
C HIS A 22 -5.10 6.42 4.08
N VAL A 23 -4.35 5.31 4.05
CA VAL A 23 -4.49 4.25 3.03
C VAL A 23 -5.91 3.67 3.06
N ASN A 24 -6.38 3.24 4.23
CA ASN A 24 -7.73 2.66 4.38
C ASN A 24 -8.83 3.63 3.98
N ARG A 25 -8.74 4.91 4.36
CA ARG A 25 -9.70 5.95 3.96
C ARG A 25 -9.71 6.16 2.43
N ARG A 26 -8.54 6.10 1.79
CA ARG A 26 -8.43 6.19 0.34
C ARG A 26 -8.86 4.91 -0.36
N LEU A 27 -8.85 3.75 0.28
CA LEU A 27 -9.43 2.53 -0.30
C LEU A 27 -10.95 2.45 -0.06
N SER A 28 -11.44 2.89 1.09
CA SER A 28 -12.87 2.83 1.46
C SER A 28 -13.71 3.93 0.80
N SER A 29 -13.13 5.11 0.57
CA SER A 29 -13.78 6.19 -0.18
C SER A 29 -14.12 5.77 -1.61
N TRP A 30 -13.44 4.76 -2.15
CA TRP A 30 -13.73 4.23 -3.47
C TRP A 30 -14.57 2.97 -3.30
N LYS A 31 -15.77 2.98 -3.88
CA LYS A 31 -16.66 1.81 -3.86
C LYS A 31 -15.99 0.67 -4.63
N ALA A 32 -15.25 -0.20 -3.94
CA ALA A 32 -14.60 -1.38 -4.52
C ALA A 32 -15.59 -2.25 -5.33
N ARG A 33 -16.85 -2.24 -4.92
CA ARG A 33 -17.97 -2.97 -5.54
C ARG A 33 -18.42 -2.39 -6.90
N ASN A 34 -18.16 -1.11 -7.16
CA ASN A 34 -18.51 -0.45 -8.43
C ASN A 34 -17.36 -0.45 -9.44
N LEU A 35 -16.17 -0.89 -9.04
CA LEU A 35 -14.98 -0.91 -9.90
C LEU A 35 -14.77 -2.30 -10.49
N SER A 36 -14.39 -2.36 -11.76
CA SER A 36 -13.86 -3.57 -12.38
C SER A 36 -12.56 -3.99 -11.72
N PHE A 37 -12.13 -5.25 -11.92
CA PHE A 37 -10.85 -5.73 -11.41
C PHE A 37 -9.67 -4.85 -11.88
N ALA A 38 -9.68 -4.47 -13.16
CA ALA A 38 -8.69 -3.55 -13.72
C ALA A 38 -8.72 -2.17 -13.05
N GLY A 39 -9.91 -1.61 -12.79
CA GLY A 39 -10.05 -0.34 -12.07
C GLY A 39 -9.49 -0.40 -10.66
N ARG A 40 -9.79 -1.49 -9.92
CA ARG A 40 -9.23 -1.71 -8.58
C ARG A 40 -7.71 -1.87 -8.61
N LEU A 41 -7.16 -2.57 -9.60
CA LEU A 41 -5.72 -2.70 -9.78
C LEU A 41 -5.04 -1.35 -10.02
N THR A 42 -5.58 -0.54 -10.92
CA THR A 42 -5.04 0.79 -11.22
C THR A 42 -5.09 1.71 -10.01
N LEU A 43 -6.20 1.72 -9.28
CA LEU A 43 -6.32 2.51 -8.06
C LEU A 43 -5.35 2.05 -6.98
N THR A 44 -5.20 0.73 -6.80
CA THR A 44 -4.24 0.16 -5.86
C THR A 44 -2.82 0.62 -6.18
N LYS A 45 -2.42 0.60 -7.46
CA LYS A 45 -1.12 1.12 -7.90
C LYS A 45 -0.94 2.59 -7.55
N PHE A 46 -1.97 3.41 -7.78
CA PHE A 46 -1.90 4.84 -7.51
C PHE A 46 -1.80 5.16 -6.01
N VAL A 47 -2.64 4.52 -5.19
CA VAL A 47 -2.63 4.68 -3.73
C VAL A 47 -1.29 4.24 -3.13
N LEU A 48 -0.76 3.10 -3.58
CA LEU A 48 0.56 2.60 -3.17
C LEU A 48 1.71 3.49 -3.65
N ALA A 49 1.55 4.19 -4.77
CA ALA A 49 2.58 5.09 -5.28
C ALA A 49 2.58 6.45 -4.55
N ALA A 50 1.43 6.92 -4.06
CA ALA A 50 1.31 8.25 -3.47
C ALA A 50 1.56 8.27 -1.95
N ILE A 51 0.88 7.42 -1.17
CA ILE A 51 0.87 7.53 0.30
C ILE A 51 2.11 6.90 0.94
N PRO A 52 2.44 5.62 0.64
CA PRO A 52 3.62 4.98 1.21
C PRO A 52 4.92 5.62 0.73
N THR A 53 5.02 6.04 -0.54
CA THR A 53 6.24 6.68 -1.07
C THR A 53 6.62 7.95 -0.32
N TYR A 54 5.65 8.83 -0.07
CA TYR A 54 5.89 10.07 0.67
C TYR A 54 6.38 9.81 2.09
N THR A 55 5.78 8.82 2.73
CA THR A 55 6.12 8.45 4.11
C THR A 55 7.44 7.69 4.17
N MET A 56 7.78 6.86 3.19
CA MET A 56 9.09 6.19 3.07
C MET A 56 10.24 7.16 2.78
N GLN A 57 9.97 8.28 2.10
CA GLN A 57 10.98 9.33 1.90
C GLN A 57 11.33 10.06 3.20
N THR A 58 10.43 10.09 4.17
CA THR A 58 10.56 10.86 5.41
C THR A 58 10.89 10.00 6.62
N ILE A 59 10.45 8.74 6.65
CA ILE A 59 10.66 7.81 7.76
C ILE A 59 10.86 6.36 7.28
N TYR A 60 11.69 5.60 8.00
CA TYR A 60 11.78 4.16 7.78
C TYR A 60 10.54 3.44 8.33
N MET A 61 9.83 2.72 7.46
CA MET A 61 8.66 1.95 7.88
C MET A 61 9.04 0.60 8.50
N PRO A 62 8.44 0.21 9.63
CA PRO A 62 8.54 -1.14 10.15
C PRO A 62 7.91 -2.15 9.18
N ARG A 63 8.51 -3.34 9.09
CA ARG A 63 8.05 -4.43 8.22
C ARG A 63 6.56 -4.76 8.39
N LYS A 64 6.06 -4.77 9.64
CA LYS A 64 4.65 -5.02 9.96
C LYS A 64 3.71 -4.05 9.24
N LEU A 65 4.05 -2.76 9.23
CA LEU A 65 3.23 -1.76 8.53
C LEU A 65 3.22 -2.01 7.02
N CYS A 66 4.36 -2.37 6.42
CA CYS A 66 4.41 -2.70 4.99
C CYS A 66 3.52 -3.91 4.68
N ASP A 67 3.55 -4.95 5.52
CA ASP A 67 2.72 -6.14 5.36
C ASP A 67 1.21 -5.82 5.53
N ASP A 68 0.86 -4.94 6.47
CA ASP A 68 -0.52 -4.49 6.69
C ASP A 68 -1.06 -3.67 5.51
N ILE A 69 -0.27 -2.74 4.96
CA ILE A 69 -0.62 -1.97 3.75
C ILE A 69 -0.84 -2.91 2.57
N ASP A 70 0.10 -3.84 2.35
CA ASP A 70 -0.01 -4.83 1.29
C ASP A 70 -1.29 -5.68 1.44
N LYS A 71 -1.65 -6.05 2.67
CA LYS A 71 -2.88 -6.80 2.97
C LYS A 71 -4.13 -5.99 2.64
N ALA A 72 -4.20 -4.72 3.07
CA ALA A 72 -5.34 -3.85 2.75
C ALA A 72 -5.51 -3.65 1.23
N CYS A 73 -4.41 -3.45 0.50
CA CYS A 73 -4.42 -3.35 -0.95
C CYS A 73 -4.89 -4.64 -1.63
N ARG A 74 -4.50 -5.82 -1.12
CA ARG A 74 -4.98 -7.11 -1.65
C ARG A 74 -6.47 -7.31 -1.37
N SER A 75 -6.92 -7.07 -0.15
CA SER A 75 -8.35 -7.16 0.19
C SER A 75 -9.19 -6.23 -0.70
N PHE A 76 -8.71 -5.00 -0.94
CA PHE A 76 -9.35 -4.08 -1.88
C PHE A 76 -9.34 -4.61 -3.32
N LEU A 77 -8.20 -5.08 -3.84
CA LEU A 77 -8.07 -5.60 -5.21
C LEU A 77 -9.08 -6.72 -5.51
N TRP A 78 -9.25 -7.64 -4.54
CA TRP A 78 -10.18 -8.76 -4.67
C TRP A 78 -11.63 -8.38 -4.33
N GLY A 79 -11.86 -7.18 -3.83
CA GLY A 79 -13.20 -6.68 -3.48
C GLY A 79 -13.76 -7.34 -2.22
N GLU A 80 -12.90 -7.70 -1.28
CA GLU A 80 -13.34 -8.20 0.02
C GLU A 80 -14.08 -7.09 0.77
N THR A 81 -15.31 -7.37 1.18
CA THR A 81 -16.12 -6.50 2.05
C THR A 81 -16.21 -7.16 3.43
N SER A 82 -16.44 -6.38 4.49
CA SER A 82 -16.66 -6.89 5.85
C SER A 82 -17.66 -8.05 5.86
N GLY A 83 -17.17 -9.28 6.00
CA GLY A 83 -17.98 -10.50 6.05
C GLY A 83 -17.82 -11.46 4.85
N GLN A 84 -17.23 -11.04 3.73
CA GLN A 84 -16.98 -11.92 2.57
C GLN A 84 -15.50 -11.91 2.17
N LYS A 85 -14.76 -12.93 2.65
CA LYS A 85 -13.43 -13.25 2.13
C LYS A 85 -13.59 -13.82 0.73
N ARG A 86 -12.81 -13.31 -0.23
CA ARG A 86 -12.82 -13.81 -1.61
C ARG A 86 -11.53 -14.57 -1.87
N VAL A 87 -11.63 -15.68 -2.58
CA VAL A 87 -10.46 -16.47 -2.95
C VAL A 87 -9.50 -15.60 -3.76
N HIS A 88 -8.28 -15.44 -3.25
CA HIS A 88 -7.21 -14.75 -3.95
C HIS A 88 -6.70 -15.64 -5.08
N ALA A 89 -7.11 -15.38 -6.32
CA ALA A 89 -6.78 -16.23 -7.46
C ALA A 89 -5.29 -16.18 -7.87
N VAL A 90 -4.51 -15.23 -7.34
CA VAL A 90 -3.11 -15.00 -7.72
C VAL A 90 -2.21 -15.07 -6.49
N ALA A 91 -1.14 -15.86 -6.59
CA ALA A 91 -0.10 -15.94 -5.57
C ALA A 91 0.51 -14.57 -5.27
N ARG A 92 0.84 -14.33 -3.99
CA ARG A 92 1.41 -13.04 -3.51
C ARG A 92 2.58 -12.57 -4.37
N GLU A 93 3.46 -13.48 -4.79
CA GLU A 93 4.64 -13.17 -5.59
C GLU A 93 4.29 -12.66 -6.99
N ASN A 94 3.27 -13.24 -7.62
CA ASN A 94 2.84 -12.86 -8.97
C ASN A 94 2.12 -11.51 -8.99
N LEU A 95 1.61 -11.03 -7.84
CA LEU A 95 1.08 -9.67 -7.74
C LEU A 95 2.14 -8.61 -8.07
N TYR A 96 3.37 -8.84 -7.62
CA TYR A 96 4.45 -7.86 -7.69
C TYR A 96 5.36 -8.00 -8.91
N LYS A 97 5.33 -9.16 -9.58
CA LYS A 97 6.07 -9.38 -10.82
C LYS A 97 5.58 -8.43 -11.92
N PRO A 98 6.46 -7.96 -12.82
CA PRO A 98 6.06 -7.18 -13.98
C PRO A 98 5.15 -7.98 -14.91
N LYS A 99 4.30 -7.28 -15.69
CA LYS A 99 3.38 -7.92 -16.65
C LYS A 99 4.09 -8.83 -17.65
N LEU A 100 5.32 -8.47 -18.03
CA LEU A 100 6.18 -9.27 -18.91
C LEU A 100 6.46 -10.68 -18.36
N HIS A 101 6.45 -10.84 -17.03
CA HIS A 101 6.72 -12.10 -16.34
C HIS A 101 5.44 -12.70 -15.72
N VAL A 102 4.29 -12.56 -16.40
CA VAL A 102 2.99 -13.12 -15.97
C VAL A 102 2.51 -12.54 -14.62
N GLY A 103 2.94 -11.32 -14.29
CA GLY A 103 2.57 -10.64 -13.05
C GLY A 103 1.60 -9.47 -13.22
N LEU A 104 1.11 -8.92 -12.11
CA LEU A 104 0.17 -7.78 -12.12
C LEU A 104 0.89 -6.41 -12.07
N GLY A 105 2.20 -6.40 -11.83
CA GLY A 105 3.04 -5.21 -11.80
C GLY A 105 2.67 -4.26 -10.65
N LEU A 106 2.22 -4.79 -9.51
CA LEU A 106 2.15 -4.00 -8.28
C LEU A 106 3.55 -3.78 -7.72
N ARG A 107 3.77 -2.66 -7.05
CA ARG A 107 5.04 -2.43 -6.35
C ARG A 107 4.93 -3.01 -4.95
N GLU A 108 5.92 -3.80 -4.55
CA GLU A 108 5.99 -4.36 -3.20
C GLU A 108 6.40 -3.26 -2.22
N THR A 109 5.55 -2.98 -1.23
CA THR A 109 5.74 -1.91 -0.24
C THR A 109 7.09 -2.04 0.48
N ARG A 110 7.51 -3.26 0.79
CA ARG A 110 8.80 -3.55 1.43
C ARG A 110 10.01 -3.22 0.53
N ARG A 111 9.95 -3.58 -0.76
CA ARG A 111 11.01 -3.27 -1.73
C ARG A 111 11.13 -1.77 -1.98
N MET A 112 9.99 -1.06 -2.00
CA MET A 112 10.01 0.40 -2.10
C MET A 112 10.68 1.04 -0.88
N ASN A 113 10.33 0.61 0.33
CA ASN A 113 10.90 1.15 1.57
C ASN A 113 12.43 1.00 1.60
N THR A 114 12.94 -0.19 1.24
CA THR A 114 14.39 -0.45 1.16
C THR A 114 15.08 0.37 0.08
N CYS A 115 14.47 0.51 -1.11
CA CYS A 115 15.01 1.33 -2.19
C CYS A 115 15.11 2.82 -1.82
N PHE A 116 14.09 3.38 -1.16
CA PHE A 116 14.13 4.77 -0.71
C PHE A 116 15.20 5.02 0.34
N MET A 117 15.45 4.06 1.23
CA MET A 117 16.56 4.17 2.19
C MET A 117 17.92 4.19 1.50
N LEU A 118 18.13 3.32 0.51
CA LEU A 118 19.39 3.28 -0.25
C LEU A 118 19.64 4.56 -1.05
N LYS A 119 18.59 5.23 -1.53
CA LYS A 119 18.70 6.51 -2.25
C LYS A 119 19.07 7.68 -1.34
N ASN A 120 18.74 7.59 -0.05
CA ASN A 120 19.00 8.63 0.94
C ASN A 120 20.36 8.44 1.67
N CYS A 121 21.15 7.45 1.26
CA CYS A 121 22.56 7.30 1.62
C CYS A 121 23.44 7.91 0.52
#